data_AF-A0A937U5P4-F1
#
_entry.id   AF-A0A937U5P4-F1
#
_cell.length_a   1.000
_cell.length_b   1.000
_cell.length_c   1.000
_cell.angle_alpha   90.00
_cell.angle_beta   90.00
_cell.angle_gamma   90.00
#
_symmetry.space_group_name_H-M   'P 1'
#
loop_
_entity.id
_entity.type
_entity.pdbx_description
1 polymer ?
#
loop_
_entity_poly.entity_id
_entity_poly.type
_entity_poly.pdbx_seq_one_letter_code
_entity_poly.pdbx_strand_id
1 'polypeptide(L)'
;MGTIRDRPLFTDTYANFDDFSIENENTYVFGTSVEERSSHIEKWKGKIGNVIFVSIFNQESNSISVEIEGNVKILALRSGEQLRNMWNDLKYKTVYLDITGLSHHIWAPLLKASLTTCTQVMVVYVEPGDYRFSAAPKEGEIFDLSERITGISPIPGFVSLKEPKEEVCFVPLLGFEGTRFAYLIEQVQPPGERILPIIGVPGFRPEYPFFAYHGNQQPLIRSHAWQNVRFAIANCPFSLYYILEDIATDYPGHFIKIAPIGVIIGLEQGQNHRFK
;
A
#
# COMPACT_ATOMS: atom_id res chain seq x y z
N MET A 1 6.44 18.54 20.57
CA MET A 1 6.01 17.78 19.38
C MET A 1 6.31 18.63 18.16
N GLY A 2 7.26 18.21 17.32
CA GLY A 2 7.50 18.85 16.02
C GLY A 2 6.35 18.53 15.08
N THR A 3 5.87 19.52 14.34
CA THR A 3 4.80 19.31 13.36
C THR A 3 5.34 18.45 12.21
N ILE A 4 4.49 17.74 11.45
CA ILE A 4 4.93 16.98 10.25
C ILE A 4 5.77 17.85 9.30
N ARG A 5 5.55 19.18 9.29
CA ARG A 5 6.32 20.16 8.51
C ARG A 5 7.80 20.23 8.89
N ASP A 6 8.17 19.82 10.10
CA ASP A 6 9.52 19.89 10.63
C ASP A 6 10.29 18.56 10.46
N ARG A 7 9.67 17.53 9.85
CA ARG A 7 10.27 16.21 9.64
C ARG A 7 10.54 15.98 8.15
N PRO A 8 11.72 15.42 7.78
CA PRO A 8 12.11 15.25 6.38
C PRO A 8 11.19 14.25 5.67
N LEU A 9 10.67 14.64 4.50
CA LEU A 9 9.97 13.73 3.61
C LEU A 9 10.95 13.28 2.53
N PHE A 10 11.35 12.01 2.55
CA PHE A 10 12.22 11.43 1.52
C PHE A 10 11.38 10.98 0.32
N THR A 11 10.66 11.92 -0.29
CA THR A 11 9.73 11.66 -1.39
C THR A 11 9.88 12.76 -2.44
N ASP A 12 10.32 12.38 -3.62
CA ASP A 12 10.29 13.24 -4.81
C ASP A 12 8.99 13.01 -5.55
N THR A 13 8.39 14.09 -6.07
CA THR A 13 7.15 14.03 -6.86
C THR A 13 7.39 14.63 -8.23
N TYR A 14 6.94 13.92 -9.26
CA TYR A 14 7.07 14.32 -10.65
C TYR A 14 5.68 14.52 -11.23
N ALA A 15 5.46 15.65 -11.90
CA ALA A 15 4.16 15.95 -12.50
C ALA A 15 3.94 15.16 -13.80
N ASN A 16 5.02 14.86 -14.54
CA ASN A 16 4.95 14.14 -15.81
C ASN A 16 5.84 12.90 -15.80
N PHE A 17 5.43 11.89 -16.56
CA PHE A 17 6.20 10.65 -16.75
C PHE A 17 7.59 10.88 -17.36
N ASP A 18 7.77 11.94 -18.13
CA ASP A 18 9.03 12.27 -18.81
C ASP A 18 10.05 12.92 -17.88
N ASP A 19 9.61 13.42 -16.73
CA ASP A 19 10.48 14.06 -15.73
C ASP A 19 11.16 13.02 -14.82
N PHE A 20 10.69 11.76 -14.86
CA PHE A 20 11.27 10.64 -14.13
C PHE A 20 12.12 9.77 -15.05
N SER A 21 13.36 9.48 -14.62
CA SER A 21 14.26 8.58 -15.33
C SER A 21 14.90 7.58 -14.38
N ILE A 22 15.01 6.34 -14.81
CA ILE A 22 15.80 5.32 -14.12
C ILE A 22 17.24 5.48 -14.61
N GLU A 23 18.17 5.66 -13.68
CA GLU A 23 19.59 5.67 -14.01
C GLU A 23 20.03 4.32 -14.59
N ASN A 24 21.01 4.34 -15.50
CA ASN A 24 21.59 3.12 -16.07
C ASN A 24 22.20 2.23 -14.97
N GLU A 25 22.38 0.94 -15.27
CA GLU A 25 23.01 -0.03 -14.34
C GLU A 25 22.21 -0.25 -13.05
N ASN A 26 20.89 -0.20 -13.17
CA ASN A 26 19.97 -0.48 -12.07
C ASN A 26 18.98 -1.59 -12.43
N THR A 27 18.30 -2.11 -11.41
CA THR A 27 17.19 -3.05 -11.59
C THR A 27 15.86 -2.35 -11.34
N TYR A 28 14.89 -2.54 -12.23
CA TYR A 28 13.52 -2.08 -12.07
C TYR A 28 12.58 -3.28 -11.91
N VAL A 29 11.98 -3.41 -10.73
CA VAL A 29 11.06 -4.48 -10.36
C VAL A 29 9.64 -3.95 -10.36
N PHE A 30 8.76 -4.57 -11.13
CA PHE A 30 7.38 -4.11 -11.28
C PHE A 30 6.41 -5.28 -11.42
N GLY A 31 5.15 -5.03 -11.10
CA GLY A 31 4.06 -5.94 -11.42
C GLY A 31 3.03 -5.27 -12.31
N THR A 32 2.28 -6.10 -13.04
CA THR A 32 1.08 -5.66 -13.74
C THR A 32 -0.15 -6.02 -12.91
N SER A 33 -1.12 -5.11 -12.92
CA SER A 33 -2.46 -5.34 -12.38
C SER A 33 -3.47 -5.04 -13.47
N VAL A 34 -4.75 -5.21 -13.16
CA VAL A 34 -5.84 -4.79 -14.04
C VAL A 34 -5.95 -3.27 -14.19
N GLU A 35 -5.25 -2.50 -13.35
CA GLU A 35 -5.26 -1.04 -13.42
C GLU A 35 -4.41 -0.53 -14.58
N GLU A 36 -4.97 0.38 -15.38
CA GLU A 36 -4.31 1.01 -16.53
C GLU A 36 -2.96 1.64 -16.13
N ARG A 37 -2.90 2.26 -14.95
CA ARG A 37 -1.68 2.89 -14.44
C ARG A 37 -0.50 1.92 -14.28
N SER A 38 -0.73 0.62 -14.09
CA SER A 38 0.37 -0.36 -13.98
C SER A 38 1.06 -0.64 -15.33
N SER A 39 0.46 -0.22 -16.45
CA SER A 39 1.03 -0.36 -17.80
C SER A 39 2.08 0.71 -18.17
N HIS A 40 2.32 1.69 -17.29
CA HIS A 40 3.26 2.80 -17.56
C HIS A 40 4.69 2.33 -17.89
N ILE A 41 5.07 1.15 -17.39
CA ILE A 41 6.38 0.54 -17.64
C ILE A 41 6.69 0.35 -19.13
N GLU A 42 5.69 0.10 -19.97
CA GLU A 42 5.89 -0.06 -21.42
C GLU A 42 6.38 1.24 -22.07
N LYS A 43 6.04 2.40 -21.49
CA LYS A 43 6.56 3.70 -21.94
C LYS A 43 8.03 3.91 -21.54
N TRP A 44 8.51 3.25 -20.49
CA TRP A 44 9.88 3.38 -19.97
C TRP A 44 10.86 2.38 -20.59
N LYS A 45 10.43 1.15 -20.87
CA LYS A 45 11.28 0.13 -21.53
C LYS A 45 11.91 0.63 -22.84
N GLY A 46 11.20 1.48 -23.59
CA GLY A 46 11.68 2.03 -24.86
C GLY A 46 12.62 3.23 -24.75
N LYS A 47 12.78 3.83 -23.56
CA LYS A 47 13.51 5.11 -23.38
C LYS A 47 14.83 4.97 -22.62
N ILE A 48 15.10 3.82 -22.00
CA ILE A 48 16.16 3.70 -20.99
C ILE A 48 17.15 2.61 -21.42
N GLY A 49 18.44 2.96 -21.45
CA GLY A 49 19.52 2.03 -21.75
C GLY A 49 19.98 1.26 -20.51
N ASN A 50 20.37 -0.01 -20.67
CA ASN A 50 21.08 -0.80 -19.63
C ASN A 50 20.40 -0.85 -18.24
N VAL A 51 19.09 -1.08 -18.19
CA VAL A 51 18.33 -1.41 -16.97
C VAL A 51 17.85 -2.85 -17.06
N ILE A 52 17.95 -3.59 -15.95
CA ILE A 52 17.37 -4.94 -15.86
C ILE A 52 15.93 -4.81 -15.39
N PHE A 53 15.01 -5.31 -16.20
CA PHE A 53 13.59 -5.35 -15.86
C PHE A 53 13.25 -6.70 -15.27
N VAL A 54 12.62 -6.68 -14.10
CA VAL A 54 12.10 -7.86 -13.42
C VAL A 54 10.59 -7.73 -13.33
N SER A 55 9.88 -8.66 -13.99
CA SER A 55 8.42 -8.66 -13.99
C SER A 55 7.89 -9.60 -12.91
N ILE A 56 6.90 -9.13 -12.17
CA ILE A 56 6.12 -9.92 -11.23
C ILE A 56 4.74 -10.13 -11.84
N PHE A 57 4.36 -11.39 -11.97
CA PHE A 57 3.06 -11.80 -12.51
C PHE A 57 2.51 -12.95 -11.67
N ASN A 58 1.24 -13.31 -11.85
CA ASN A 58 0.53 -14.30 -11.02
C ASN A 58 0.68 -14.01 -9.51
N GLN A 59 0.06 -12.91 -9.07
CA GLN A 59 0.09 -12.43 -7.69
C GLN A 59 -0.93 -13.19 -6.82
N GLU A 60 -0.54 -14.34 -6.27
CA GLU A 60 -1.38 -15.13 -5.38
C GLU A 60 -1.24 -14.68 -3.91
N SER A 61 -2.08 -15.21 -3.02
CA SER A 61 -2.06 -14.83 -1.59
C SER A 61 -0.77 -15.21 -0.86
N ASN A 62 -0.06 -16.26 -1.30
CA ASN A 62 1.15 -16.76 -0.64
C ASN A 62 2.35 -16.92 -1.59
N SER A 63 2.18 -16.62 -2.88
CA SER A 63 3.16 -16.90 -3.94
C SER A 63 3.13 -15.82 -5.00
N ILE A 64 4.27 -15.65 -5.67
CA ILE A 64 4.41 -14.83 -6.89
C ILE A 64 5.22 -15.57 -7.93
N SER A 65 4.94 -15.30 -9.20
CA SER A 65 5.86 -15.62 -10.30
C SER A 65 6.70 -14.40 -10.64
N VAL A 66 7.99 -14.62 -10.81
CA VAL A 66 8.97 -13.58 -11.14
C VAL A 66 9.72 -14.00 -12.39
N GLU A 67 9.78 -13.12 -13.38
CA GLU A 67 10.61 -13.30 -14.58
C GLU A 67 11.81 -12.36 -14.52
N ILE A 68 13.00 -12.95 -14.64
CA ILE A 68 14.29 -12.25 -14.69
C ILE A 68 15.00 -12.72 -15.95
N GLU A 69 15.18 -11.82 -16.92
CA GLU A 69 15.88 -12.12 -18.19
C GLU A 69 15.35 -13.38 -18.90
N GLY A 70 14.03 -13.57 -18.90
CA GLY A 70 13.34 -14.72 -19.52
C GLY A 70 13.28 -15.99 -18.66
N ASN A 71 13.88 -15.99 -17.46
CA ASN A 71 13.78 -17.10 -16.52
C ASN A 71 12.66 -16.86 -15.51
N VAL A 72 11.69 -17.78 -15.46
CA VAL A 72 10.57 -17.72 -14.51
C VAL A 72 10.89 -18.50 -13.24
N LYS A 73 10.70 -17.86 -12.09
CA LYS A 73 10.80 -18.47 -10.75
C LYS A 73 9.48 -18.25 -10.00
N ILE A 74 9.05 -19.25 -9.22
CA ILE A 74 7.93 -19.11 -8.28
C ILE A 74 8.52 -18.92 -6.88
N LEU A 75 8.11 -17.86 -6.20
CA LEU A 75 8.61 -17.50 -4.87
C LEU A 75 7.46 -17.51 -3.87
N ALA A 76 7.69 -18.13 -2.70
CA ALA A 76 6.78 -18.10 -1.58
C ALA A 76 7.00 -16.80 -0.78
N LEU A 77 5.93 -16.01 -0.60
CA LEU A 77 5.96 -14.72 0.10
C LEU A 77 6.31 -14.83 1.58
N ARG A 78 6.10 -16.01 2.18
CA ARG A 78 6.47 -16.29 3.57
C ARG A 78 7.93 -16.74 3.72
N SER A 79 8.60 -17.09 2.63
CA SER A 79 10.00 -17.50 2.65
C SER A 79 10.91 -16.29 2.51
N GLY A 80 11.33 -15.73 3.64
CA GLY A 80 12.31 -14.64 3.64
C GLY A 80 13.62 -15.01 2.95
N GLU A 81 13.98 -16.29 2.94
CA GLU A 81 15.15 -16.79 2.18
C GLU A 81 14.95 -16.69 0.67
N GLN A 82 13.83 -17.20 0.13
CA GLN A 82 13.58 -17.13 -1.31
C GLN A 82 13.51 -15.68 -1.81
N LEU A 83 12.87 -14.79 -1.04
CA LEU A 83 12.80 -13.38 -1.37
C LEU A 83 14.19 -12.72 -1.34
N ARG A 84 15.02 -13.00 -0.32
CA ARG A 84 16.40 -12.49 -0.29
C ARG A 84 17.26 -13.06 -1.42
N ASN A 85 17.09 -14.33 -1.76
CA ASN A 85 17.82 -14.97 -2.86
C ASN A 85 17.47 -14.33 -4.20
N MET A 86 16.19 -14.01 -4.44
CA MET A 86 15.78 -13.22 -5.61
C MET A 86 16.57 -11.91 -5.71
N TRP A 87 16.63 -11.12 -4.64
CA TRP A 87 17.38 -9.85 -4.63
C TRP A 87 18.90 -10.06 -4.79
N ASN A 88 19.44 -11.13 -4.20
CA ASN A 88 20.86 -11.49 -4.29
C ASN A 88 21.26 -11.94 -5.70
N ASP A 89 20.37 -12.58 -6.45
CA ASP A 89 20.60 -13.03 -7.82
C ASP A 89 20.64 -11.87 -8.83
N LEU A 90 20.14 -10.68 -8.47
CA LEU A 90 20.16 -9.51 -9.35
C LEU A 90 21.59 -8.99 -9.56
N LYS A 91 21.92 -8.64 -10.80
CA LYS A 91 23.20 -8.04 -11.17
C LYS A 91 23.46 -6.72 -10.44
N TYR A 92 22.44 -5.85 -10.36
CA TYR A 92 22.55 -4.52 -9.75
C TYR A 92 21.82 -4.48 -8.40
N LYS A 93 22.46 -3.85 -7.40
CA LYS A 93 21.96 -3.76 -6.01
C LYS A 93 21.30 -2.42 -5.67
N THR A 94 21.29 -1.49 -6.61
CA THR A 94 20.44 -0.30 -6.58
C THR A 94 19.18 -0.64 -7.37
N VAL A 95 18.04 -0.64 -6.66
CA VAL A 95 16.78 -1.18 -7.19
C VAL A 95 15.64 -0.19 -7.07
N TYR A 96 14.82 -0.14 -8.11
CA TYR A 96 13.54 0.54 -8.11
C TYR A 96 12.45 -0.52 -7.93
N LEU A 97 11.68 -0.42 -6.84
CA LEU A 97 10.53 -1.27 -6.57
C LEU A 97 9.25 -0.48 -6.87
N ASP A 98 8.62 -0.80 -7.98
CA ASP A 98 7.37 -0.22 -8.40
C ASP A 98 6.19 -0.98 -7.80
N ILE A 99 5.49 -0.28 -6.91
CA ILE A 99 4.37 -0.85 -6.17
C ILE A 99 3.02 -0.52 -6.81
N THR A 100 2.99 0.21 -7.92
CA THR A 100 1.77 0.66 -8.59
C THR A 100 0.85 -0.50 -8.97
N GLY A 101 1.43 -1.58 -9.49
CA GLY A 101 0.70 -2.79 -9.90
C GLY A 101 0.83 -3.96 -8.92
N LEU A 102 1.36 -3.73 -7.72
CA LEU A 102 1.58 -4.77 -6.73
C LEU A 102 0.60 -4.61 -5.57
N SER A 103 -0.05 -5.70 -5.17
CA SER A 103 -0.86 -5.70 -3.94
C SER A 103 0.05 -5.54 -2.70
N HIS A 104 -0.50 -5.04 -1.59
CA HIS A 104 0.25 -4.84 -0.34
C HIS A 104 0.81 -6.13 0.26
N HIS A 105 0.14 -7.27 0.09
CA HIS A 105 0.68 -8.56 0.53
C HIS A 105 1.87 -9.03 -0.31
N ILE A 106 2.14 -8.38 -1.45
CA ILE A 106 3.26 -8.65 -2.36
C ILE A 106 4.40 -7.67 -2.15
N TRP A 107 4.14 -6.36 -2.29
CA TRP A 107 5.23 -5.38 -2.25
C TRP A 107 5.84 -5.25 -0.85
N ALA A 108 5.06 -5.42 0.22
CA ALA A 108 5.57 -5.27 1.58
C ALA A 108 6.64 -6.32 1.94
N PRO A 109 6.43 -7.64 1.72
CA PRO A 109 7.49 -8.63 1.95
C PRO A 109 8.68 -8.46 1.01
N LEU A 110 8.46 -8.02 -0.22
CA LEU A 110 9.52 -7.71 -1.18
C LEU A 110 10.41 -6.56 -0.70
N LEU A 111 9.80 -5.44 -0.29
CA LEU A 111 10.47 -4.29 0.30
C LEU A 111 11.24 -4.69 1.56
N LYS A 112 10.61 -5.47 2.46
CA LYS A 112 11.27 -5.95 3.68
C LYS A 112 12.54 -6.75 3.36
N ALA A 113 12.50 -7.63 2.36
CA ALA A 113 13.66 -8.42 1.96
C ALA A 113 14.73 -7.56 1.29
N SER A 114 14.35 -6.60 0.44
CA SER A 114 15.28 -5.72 -0.28
C SER A 114 16.07 -4.81 0.66
N LEU A 115 15.44 -4.30 1.74
CA LEU A 115 16.11 -3.46 2.75
C LEU A 115 17.30 -4.15 3.45
N THR A 116 17.42 -5.47 3.37
CA THR A 116 18.54 -6.24 3.96
C THR A 116 19.54 -6.77 2.94
N THR A 117 19.28 -6.62 1.65
CA THR A 117 20.04 -7.27 0.55
C THR A 117 20.50 -6.30 -0.53
N CYS A 118 19.73 -5.23 -0.77
CA CYS A 118 20.05 -4.19 -1.74
C CYS A 118 20.89 -3.09 -1.07
N THR A 119 21.74 -2.44 -1.86
CA THR A 119 22.52 -1.28 -1.41
C THR A 119 21.63 -0.04 -1.32
N GLN A 120 20.67 0.09 -2.24
CA GLN A 120 19.71 1.18 -2.26
C GLN A 120 18.39 0.69 -2.85
N VAL A 121 17.28 1.12 -2.25
CA VAL A 121 15.92 0.79 -2.69
C VAL A 121 15.15 2.09 -2.87
N MET A 122 14.65 2.34 -4.08
CA MET A 122 13.74 3.44 -4.39
C MET A 122 12.37 2.86 -4.65
N VAL A 123 11.34 3.37 -3.99
CA VAL A 123 9.97 2.92 -4.20
C VAL A 123 9.30 3.85 -5.20
N VAL A 124 8.73 3.28 -6.25
CA VAL A 124 8.02 4.01 -7.30
C VAL A 124 6.53 3.75 -7.18
N TYR A 125 5.74 4.81 -7.27
CA TYR A 125 4.29 4.73 -7.26
C TYR A 125 3.71 5.76 -8.22
N VAL A 126 2.77 5.32 -9.04
CA VAL A 126 2.03 6.18 -9.95
C VAL A 126 0.62 6.42 -9.40
N GLU A 127 0.31 7.68 -9.11
CA GLU A 127 -1.03 8.10 -8.69
C GLU A 127 -2.06 7.87 -9.82
N PRO A 128 -3.30 7.49 -9.48
CA PRO A 128 -4.37 7.45 -10.47
C PRO A 128 -4.77 8.89 -10.85
N GLY A 129 -5.11 9.11 -12.12
CA GLY A 129 -5.53 10.44 -12.59
C GLY A 129 -6.89 10.90 -12.03
N ASP A 130 -7.80 9.96 -11.75
CA ASP A 130 -9.08 10.21 -11.07
C ASP A 130 -9.63 8.89 -10.48
N TYR A 131 -10.56 9.01 -9.52
CA TYR A 131 -11.37 7.88 -9.05
C TYR A 131 -12.75 7.91 -9.70
N ARG A 132 -13.17 6.79 -10.29
CA ARG A 132 -14.48 6.70 -10.95
C ARG A 132 -15.59 6.56 -9.92
N PHE A 133 -16.58 7.45 -10.02
CA PHE A 133 -17.82 7.32 -9.26
C PHE A 133 -18.55 6.02 -9.60
N SER A 134 -19.16 5.40 -8.60
CA SER A 134 -20.04 4.26 -8.80
C SER A 134 -21.27 4.68 -9.63
N ALA A 135 -21.63 3.86 -10.62
CA ALA A 135 -22.84 4.10 -11.43
C ALA A 135 -24.14 3.94 -10.62
N ALA A 136 -24.08 3.26 -9.48
CA ALA A 136 -25.17 3.07 -8.54
C ALA A 136 -24.62 3.17 -7.11
N PRO A 137 -24.34 4.40 -6.62
CA PRO A 137 -23.70 4.60 -5.33
C PRO A 137 -24.59 4.08 -4.21
N LYS A 138 -24.05 3.22 -3.37
CA LYS A 138 -24.66 2.82 -2.10
C LYS A 138 -24.06 3.66 -0.97
N GLU A 139 -24.74 3.69 0.17
CA GLU A 139 -24.21 4.34 1.36
C GLU A 139 -22.84 3.72 1.71
N GLY A 140 -21.78 4.55 1.71
CA GLY A 140 -20.41 4.10 1.95
C GLY A 140 -19.61 3.61 0.73
N GLU A 141 -20.20 3.60 -0.47
CA GLU A 141 -19.61 3.09 -1.72
C GLU A 141 -19.78 4.12 -2.86
N ILE A 142 -19.10 5.27 -2.71
CA ILE A 142 -19.19 6.40 -3.65
C ILE A 142 -18.35 6.14 -4.92
N PHE A 143 -17.28 5.34 -4.80
CA PHE A 143 -16.36 5.01 -5.88
C PHE A 143 -16.38 3.51 -6.19
N ASP A 144 -16.11 3.17 -7.44
CA ASP A 144 -16.01 1.79 -7.93
C ASP A 144 -14.59 1.26 -7.73
N LEU A 145 -14.28 0.77 -6.53
CA LEU A 145 -12.91 0.39 -6.11
C LEU A 145 -12.73 -1.12 -5.93
N SER A 146 -13.66 -1.81 -5.26
CA SER A 146 -13.57 -3.25 -5.06
C SER A 146 -14.90 -3.98 -5.14
N GLU A 147 -14.88 -5.17 -5.75
CA GLU A 147 -16.08 -5.98 -5.95
C GLU A 147 -16.40 -6.88 -4.74
N ARG A 148 -15.37 -7.32 -4.01
CA ARG A 148 -15.50 -8.32 -2.92
C ARG A 148 -14.45 -8.14 -1.83
N ILE A 149 -14.85 -8.41 -0.59
CA ILE A 149 -13.96 -8.59 0.55
C ILE A 149 -13.61 -10.08 0.63
N THR A 150 -12.33 -10.42 0.41
CA THR A 150 -11.85 -11.81 0.35
C THR A 150 -11.50 -12.39 1.72
N GLY A 151 -11.35 -11.53 2.75
CA GLY A 151 -11.09 -11.90 4.14
C GLY A 151 -10.04 -11.00 4.79
N ILE A 152 -9.64 -11.35 6.00
CA ILE A 152 -8.56 -10.68 6.75
C ILE A 152 -7.42 -11.67 6.92
N SER A 153 -6.24 -11.30 6.45
CA SER A 153 -5.04 -12.11 6.65
C SER A 153 -3.83 -11.23 6.98
N PRO A 154 -2.87 -11.73 7.78
CA PRO A 154 -1.63 -11.02 8.03
C PRO A 154 -0.77 -10.92 6.76
N ILE A 155 -0.11 -9.79 6.57
CA ILE A 155 0.88 -9.61 5.51
C ILE A 155 2.02 -10.63 5.70
N PRO A 156 2.39 -11.40 4.66
CA PRO A 156 3.49 -12.35 4.72
C PRO A 156 4.78 -11.70 5.25
N GLY A 157 5.43 -12.35 6.22
CA GLY A 157 6.67 -11.84 6.83
C GLY A 157 6.50 -10.73 7.86
N PHE A 158 5.28 -10.24 8.13
CA PHE A 158 4.99 -9.24 9.16
C PHE A 158 4.23 -9.79 10.37
N VAL A 159 4.02 -11.11 10.43
CA VAL A 159 3.40 -11.78 11.58
C VAL A 159 4.32 -11.67 12.80
N SER A 160 3.81 -11.08 13.87
CA SER A 160 4.41 -11.19 15.21
C SER A 160 3.79 -12.39 15.92
N LEU A 161 4.63 -13.31 16.42
CA LEU A 161 4.21 -14.43 17.27
C LEU A 161 4.09 -14.03 18.75
N LYS A 162 4.32 -12.76 19.10
CA LYS A 162 4.10 -12.29 20.46
C LYS A 162 2.61 -12.31 20.74
N GLU A 163 2.20 -13.13 21.71
CA GLU A 163 0.86 -13.01 22.30
C GLU A 163 0.73 -11.59 22.85
N PRO A 164 -0.35 -10.85 22.49
CA PRO A 164 -0.60 -9.56 23.10
C PRO A 164 -0.85 -9.79 24.59
N LYS A 165 0.14 -9.47 25.42
CA LYS A 165 0.00 -9.43 26.88
C LYS A 165 -0.75 -8.17 27.34
N GLU A 166 -1.03 -7.25 26.42
CA GLU A 166 -1.35 -5.85 26.65
C GLU A 166 -2.55 -5.38 25.83
N GLU A 167 -3.03 -4.18 26.17
CA GLU A 167 -4.09 -3.47 25.50
C GLU A 167 -3.76 -3.17 24.02
N VAL A 168 -4.76 -3.23 23.13
CA VAL A 168 -4.57 -3.08 21.67
C VAL A 168 -5.04 -1.71 21.20
N CYS A 169 -4.20 -1.04 20.41
CA CYS A 169 -4.57 0.11 19.59
C CYS A 169 -4.82 -0.34 18.16
N PHE A 170 -6.05 -0.19 17.67
CA PHE A 170 -6.40 -0.58 16.31
C PHE A 170 -6.34 0.63 15.38
N VAL A 171 -5.46 0.56 14.37
CA VAL A 171 -5.16 1.67 13.45
C VAL A 171 -5.58 1.27 12.02
N PRO A 172 -6.85 1.47 11.65
CA PRO A 172 -7.30 1.27 10.27
C PRO A 172 -6.85 2.44 9.40
N LEU A 173 -6.19 2.13 8.27
CA LEU A 173 -5.87 3.12 7.25
C LEU A 173 -7.06 3.18 6.29
N LEU A 174 -7.78 4.30 6.28
CA LEU A 174 -9.06 4.42 5.60
C LEU A 174 -8.90 5.03 4.20
N GLY A 175 -9.54 4.36 3.24
CA GLY A 175 -9.84 4.90 1.92
C GLY A 175 -11.31 5.31 1.84
N PHE A 176 -11.91 5.16 0.67
CA PHE A 176 -13.30 5.56 0.45
C PHE A 176 -14.33 4.48 0.80
N GLU A 177 -13.89 3.26 1.11
CA GLU A 177 -14.75 2.07 1.20
C GLU A 177 -15.21 1.78 2.63
N GLY A 178 -16.33 2.37 3.05
CA GLY A 178 -16.89 2.19 4.39
C GLY A 178 -17.25 0.75 4.74
N THR A 179 -17.70 -0.03 3.75
CA THR A 179 -18.04 -1.45 3.91
C THR A 179 -16.83 -2.28 4.39
N ARG A 180 -15.62 -1.97 3.89
CA ARG A 180 -14.38 -2.65 4.34
C ARG A 180 -14.07 -2.32 5.79
N PHE A 181 -14.24 -1.07 6.20
CA PHE A 181 -14.00 -0.67 7.58
C PHE A 181 -15.02 -1.29 8.55
N ALA A 182 -16.31 -1.31 8.18
CA ALA A 182 -17.34 -1.98 8.97
C ALA A 182 -17.03 -3.47 9.16
N TYR A 183 -16.69 -4.17 8.07
CA TYR A 183 -16.29 -5.58 8.12
C TYR A 183 -15.05 -5.80 9.01
N LEU A 184 -14.03 -4.93 8.94
CA LEU A 184 -12.86 -5.01 9.82
C LEU A 184 -13.24 -4.89 11.30
N ILE A 185 -14.09 -3.93 11.68
CA ILE A 185 -14.52 -3.75 13.07
C ILE A 185 -15.24 -5.00 13.56
N GLU A 186 -16.15 -5.56 12.75
CA GLU A 186 -16.93 -6.75 13.11
C GLU A 186 -16.06 -8.00 13.31
N GLN A 187 -15.04 -8.17 12.48
CA GLN A 187 -14.14 -9.33 12.54
C GLN A 187 -13.04 -9.19 13.58
N VAL A 188 -12.46 -7.99 13.74
CA VAL A 188 -11.35 -7.75 14.68
C VAL A 188 -11.86 -7.51 16.10
N GLN A 189 -13.07 -6.96 16.24
CA GLN A 189 -13.68 -6.55 17.51
C GLN A 189 -12.71 -5.80 18.43
N PRO A 190 -12.06 -4.74 17.92
CA PRO A 190 -11.10 -3.98 18.71
C PRO A 190 -11.82 -3.26 19.87
N PRO A 191 -11.12 -2.99 21.00
CA PRO A 191 -11.68 -2.18 22.08
C PRO A 191 -12.04 -0.78 21.55
N GLY A 192 -13.31 -0.38 21.70
CA GLY A 192 -13.90 0.76 20.99
C GLY A 192 -13.17 2.10 21.20
N GLU A 193 -12.69 2.38 22.42
CA GLU A 193 -12.02 3.64 22.74
C GLU A 193 -10.62 3.79 22.11
N ARG A 194 -10.07 2.72 21.51
CA ARG A 194 -8.71 2.69 20.95
C ARG A 194 -8.67 2.34 19.46
N ILE A 195 -9.74 2.66 18.76
CA ILE A 195 -9.76 2.70 17.30
C ILE A 195 -9.28 4.10 16.89
N LEU A 196 -8.15 4.14 16.17
CA LEU A 196 -7.45 5.36 15.76
C LEU A 196 -7.35 5.40 14.22
N PRO A 197 -8.44 5.75 13.51
CA PRO A 197 -8.44 5.72 12.05
C PRO A 197 -7.51 6.78 11.46
N ILE A 198 -6.82 6.43 10.38
CA ILE A 198 -5.98 7.36 9.63
C ILE A 198 -6.54 7.49 8.22
N ILE A 199 -6.96 8.70 7.84
CA ILE A 199 -7.43 9.01 6.48
C ILE A 199 -6.27 9.55 5.65
N GLY A 200 -6.05 8.95 4.49
CA GLY A 200 -5.13 9.49 3.49
C GLY A 200 -5.70 10.76 2.84
N VAL A 201 -4.88 11.79 2.76
CA VAL A 201 -5.13 13.05 2.05
C VAL A 201 -4.34 13.01 0.75
N PRO A 202 -4.96 12.63 -0.38
CA PRO A 202 -4.29 12.66 -1.68
C PRO A 202 -4.02 14.11 -2.09
N GLY A 203 -2.83 14.37 -2.64
CA GLY A 203 -2.35 15.72 -2.92
C GLY A 203 -3.06 16.43 -4.10
N PHE A 204 -3.82 15.70 -4.91
CA PHE A 204 -4.35 16.21 -6.18
C PHE A 204 -5.82 16.66 -6.14
N ARG A 205 -6.59 16.30 -5.10
CA ARG A 205 -8.00 16.73 -4.93
C ARG A 205 -8.35 17.06 -3.47
N PRO A 206 -8.66 18.33 -3.14
CA PRO A 206 -8.96 18.75 -1.77
C PRO A 206 -10.23 18.12 -1.19
N GLU A 207 -11.16 17.66 -2.03
CA GLU A 207 -12.44 17.08 -1.61
C GLU A 207 -12.36 15.61 -1.17
N TYR A 208 -11.30 14.89 -1.56
CA TYR A 208 -11.19 13.44 -1.32
C TYR A 208 -11.15 13.03 0.16
N PRO A 209 -10.49 13.76 1.08
CA PRO A 209 -10.56 13.44 2.51
C PRO A 209 -12.01 13.46 3.04
N PHE A 210 -12.85 14.35 2.51
CA PHE A 210 -14.26 14.43 2.91
C PHE A 210 -15.04 13.23 2.37
N PHE A 211 -14.77 12.78 1.15
CA PHE A 211 -15.38 11.54 0.65
C PHE A 211 -14.95 10.31 1.43
N ALA A 212 -13.67 10.22 1.82
CA ALA A 212 -13.19 9.14 2.68
C ALA A 212 -13.89 9.19 4.05
N TYR A 213 -13.98 10.36 4.67
CA TYR A 213 -14.67 10.53 5.94
C TYR A 213 -16.15 10.17 5.85
N HIS A 214 -16.84 10.67 4.83
CA HIS A 214 -18.26 10.40 4.57
C HIS A 214 -18.52 8.93 4.26
N GLY A 215 -17.70 8.31 3.41
CA GLY A 215 -17.80 6.89 3.08
C GLY A 215 -17.71 5.99 4.31
N ASN A 216 -16.90 6.39 5.30
CA ASN A 216 -16.70 5.67 6.55
C ASN A 216 -17.61 6.15 7.70
N GLN A 217 -18.59 7.03 7.46
CA GLN A 217 -19.37 7.67 8.52
C GLN A 217 -20.06 6.68 9.46
N GLN A 218 -20.76 5.69 8.91
CA GLN A 218 -21.52 4.70 9.71
C GLN A 218 -20.62 3.92 10.68
N PRO A 219 -19.54 3.25 10.24
CA PRO A 219 -18.64 2.55 11.15
C PRO A 219 -17.91 3.48 12.12
N LEU A 220 -17.57 4.72 11.72
CA LEU A 220 -16.97 5.73 12.61
C LEU A 220 -17.92 6.14 13.76
N ILE A 221 -19.20 6.37 13.46
CA ILE A 221 -20.20 6.74 14.48
C ILE A 221 -20.45 5.59 15.43
N ARG A 222 -20.72 4.39 14.91
CA ARG A 222 -21.06 3.20 15.73
C ARG A 222 -19.95 2.80 16.69
N SER A 223 -18.69 3.04 16.31
CA SER A 223 -17.52 2.71 17.12
C SER A 223 -17.01 3.88 17.97
N HIS A 224 -17.63 5.07 17.87
CA HIS A 224 -17.12 6.33 18.42
C HIS A 224 -15.71 6.74 17.95
N ALA A 225 -15.14 6.05 16.96
CA ALA A 225 -13.79 6.29 16.44
C ALA A 225 -13.64 7.63 15.70
N TRP A 226 -14.76 8.31 15.36
CA TRP A 226 -14.76 9.64 14.75
C TRP A 226 -13.97 10.69 15.55
N GLN A 227 -13.87 10.52 16.87
CA GLN A 227 -13.12 11.41 17.78
C GLN A 227 -11.60 11.31 17.60
N ASN A 228 -11.14 10.18 17.07
CA ASN A 228 -9.73 9.78 17.04
C ASN A 228 -9.14 9.80 15.62
N VAL A 229 -9.88 10.34 14.64
CA VAL A 229 -9.44 10.36 13.23
C VAL A 229 -8.22 11.26 13.07
N ARG A 230 -7.16 10.71 12.49
CA ARG A 230 -5.95 11.42 12.09
C ARG A 230 -5.85 11.47 10.55
N PHE A 231 -5.03 12.38 10.04
CA PHE A 231 -4.86 12.57 8.59
C PHE A 231 -3.38 12.42 8.22
N ALA A 232 -3.10 11.67 7.16
CA ALA A 232 -1.76 11.49 6.60
C ALA A 232 -1.73 11.93 5.13
N ILE A 233 -0.59 12.43 4.64
CA ILE A 233 -0.42 12.64 3.20
C ILE A 233 -0.41 11.27 2.50
N ALA A 234 -1.33 11.04 1.57
CA ALA A 234 -1.59 9.69 1.03
C ALA A 234 -0.44 9.12 0.18
N ASN A 235 0.36 9.99 -0.45
CA ASN A 235 1.49 9.60 -1.29
C ASN A 235 2.85 9.63 -0.56
N CYS A 236 2.85 9.83 0.76
CA CYS A 236 4.07 9.92 1.55
C CYS A 236 4.09 8.89 2.69
N PRO A 237 4.90 7.81 2.60
CA PRO A 237 4.94 6.76 3.63
C PRO A 237 5.47 7.32 4.96
N PHE A 238 6.32 8.33 4.90
CA PHE A 238 6.89 8.98 6.08
C PHE A 238 5.84 9.77 6.87
N SER A 239 4.87 10.39 6.19
CA SER A 239 3.74 11.04 6.87
C SER A 239 2.95 10.04 7.70
N LEU A 240 2.71 8.83 7.18
CA LEU A 240 2.06 7.76 7.92
C LEU A 240 2.94 7.26 9.07
N TYR A 241 4.23 7.04 8.82
CA TYR A 241 5.18 6.60 9.85
C TYR A 241 5.21 7.54 11.05
N TYR A 242 5.25 8.86 10.83
CA TYR A 242 5.24 9.83 11.92
C TYR A 242 3.96 9.80 12.74
N ILE A 243 2.81 9.60 12.10
CA ILE A 243 1.53 9.45 12.82
C ILE A 243 1.53 8.17 13.65
N LEU A 244 2.07 7.07 13.12
CA LEU A 244 2.21 5.81 13.86
C LEU A 244 3.18 5.94 15.03
N GLU A 245 4.27 6.70 14.87
CA GLU A 245 5.23 7.03 15.95
C GLU A 245 4.57 7.88 17.05
N ASP A 246 3.77 8.88 16.67
CA ASP A 246 3.01 9.69 17.61
C ASP A 246 1.98 8.80 18.37
N ILE A 247 1.26 7.89 17.68
CA ILE A 247 0.37 6.93 18.32
C ILE A 247 1.14 6.01 19.29
N ALA A 248 2.31 5.50 18.90
CA ALA A 248 3.13 4.67 19.77
C ALA A 248 3.61 5.42 21.03
N THR A 249 3.80 6.73 20.91
CA THR A 249 4.17 7.61 22.02
C THR A 249 2.97 7.89 22.95
N ASP A 250 1.79 8.11 22.36
CA ASP A 250 0.55 8.38 23.10
C ASP A 250 0.05 7.14 23.88
N TYR A 251 0.37 5.94 23.39
CA TYR A 251 -0.06 4.65 23.95
C TYR A 251 1.14 3.73 24.24
N PRO A 252 2.00 4.09 25.21
CA PRO A 252 3.16 3.27 25.55
C PRO A 252 2.72 1.90 26.07
N GLY A 253 3.41 0.84 25.66
CA GLY A 253 3.06 -0.53 26.06
C GLY A 253 1.73 -1.03 25.52
N HIS A 254 1.18 -0.42 24.47
CA HIS A 254 0.05 -0.97 23.73
C HIS A 254 0.52 -1.69 22.47
N PHE A 255 -0.17 -2.77 22.11
CA PHE A 255 0.06 -3.43 20.83
C PHE A 255 -0.67 -2.67 19.71
N ILE A 256 0.08 -2.12 18.76
CA ILE A 256 -0.49 -1.43 17.59
C ILE A 256 -0.80 -2.46 16.50
N LYS A 257 -2.08 -2.58 16.16
CA LYS A 257 -2.56 -3.41 15.06
C LYS A 257 -3.00 -2.52 13.90
N ILE A 258 -2.22 -2.52 12.82
CA ILE A 258 -2.47 -1.72 11.62
C ILE A 258 -3.29 -2.54 10.61
N ALA A 259 -4.32 -1.93 10.03
CA ALA A 259 -5.10 -2.53 8.95
C ALA A 259 -5.07 -1.64 7.70
N PRO A 260 -4.24 -1.97 6.68
CA PRO A 260 -4.08 -1.16 5.48
C PRO A 260 -5.21 -1.43 4.46
N ILE A 261 -6.41 -0.87 4.71
CA ILE A 261 -7.58 -1.04 3.83
C ILE A 261 -7.89 0.20 2.98
N GLY A 262 -6.94 1.13 2.87
CA GLY A 262 -7.16 2.49 2.38
C GLY A 262 -6.03 3.04 1.51
N VAL A 263 -6.24 4.26 1.01
CA VAL A 263 -5.51 4.92 -0.10
C VAL A 263 -4.08 5.36 0.27
N ILE A 264 -3.58 5.04 1.46
CA ILE A 264 -2.21 5.42 1.83
C ILE A 264 -1.25 4.41 1.21
N ILE A 265 -0.84 4.74 -0.02
CA ILE A 265 0.08 3.99 -0.87
C ILE A 265 -0.49 2.63 -1.31
N GLY A 266 -1.05 2.62 -2.53
CA GLY A 266 -1.48 1.41 -3.24
C GLY A 266 -2.88 0.94 -2.89
N LEU A 267 -3.86 1.29 -3.74
CA LEU A 267 -5.11 0.53 -3.84
C LEU A 267 -5.32 0.05 -5.27
N GLU A 268 -5.46 -1.26 -5.42
CA GLU A 268 -5.98 -1.93 -6.61
C GLU A 268 -7.42 -1.48 -6.88
N GLN A 269 -7.70 -0.92 -8.06
CA GLN A 269 -9.03 -0.91 -8.65
C GLN A 269 -9.29 -2.27 -9.32
N GLY A 270 -10.31 -2.99 -8.87
CA GLY A 270 -10.86 -4.09 -9.64
C GLY A 270 -11.84 -3.55 -10.68
N GLN A 271 -11.57 -3.71 -11.98
CA GLN A 271 -12.58 -3.48 -13.03
C GLN A 271 -12.82 -4.74 -13.87
N ASN A 272 -14.11 -5.00 -14.09
CA ASN A 272 -14.69 -6.18 -14.69
C ASN A 272 -14.56 -6.19 -16.22
N HIS A 273 -14.14 -7.31 -16.80
CA HIS A 273 -14.37 -7.62 -18.21
C HIS A 273 -15.75 -8.29 -18.33
N ARG A 274 -16.74 -7.56 -18.83
CA ARG A 274 -17.93 -8.20 -19.42
C ARG A 274 -17.61 -8.56 -20.87
N PHE A 275 -17.18 -9.79 -21.11
CA PHE A 275 -17.43 -10.42 -22.41
C PHE A 275 -18.92 -10.79 -22.46
N LYS A 276 -19.61 -10.33 -23.50
CA LYS A 276 -20.89 -10.90 -23.91
C LYS A 276 -20.69 -12.31 -24.45
#